data_AF-Q5SJY1-F1
#
_entry.id   AF-Q5SJY1-F1
#
_cell.length_a   1.000
_cell.length_b   1.000
_cell.length_c   1.000
_cell.angle_alpha   90.00
_cell.angle_beta   90.00
_cell.angle_gamma   90.00
#
_symmetry.space_group_name_H-M   'P 1'
#
loop_
_entity.id
_entity.type
_entity.pdbx_description
1 polymer ?
#
loop_
_entity_poly.entity_id
_entity_poly.type
_entity_poly.pdbx_seq_one_letter_code
_entity_poly.pdbx_strand_id
1 'polypeptide(L)'
;MRRPSPPAEGEAQTGPLILYSLLTGGLAGGAALLASLALKAVEARVGGLLGYLPPGPPGEGGLGQAFTGPSSPLLPLLLLPALFALSGWLASLPGAFPRARAYLAALVQLGAYSPLGREGLFGGLGLWVGEVLGKRFSRIGRVLAFAGLAAGLGASLHAPVAGALLATEMRYRGLRLEAQALAPALLGALAGFTVYGALLGYAPLVPVRAEASWGALPLGFGLGPRGRPSRHPLGSKGPGFWSGGLPAFPSPCATAFWASPWASPSSSPPRP
;
A
#
# COMPACT_ATOMS: atom_id res chain seq x y z
N MET A 1 -42.20 -32.40 -9.65
CA MET A 1 -41.67 -31.32 -10.50
C MET A 1 -40.22 -31.06 -10.12
N ARG A 2 -39.25 -31.50 -10.95
CA ARG A 2 -37.84 -31.12 -10.78
C ARG A 2 -37.73 -29.63 -11.07
N ARG A 3 -37.17 -28.85 -10.15
CA ARG A 3 -36.78 -27.47 -10.45
C ARG A 3 -35.78 -27.53 -11.61
N PRO A 4 -35.91 -26.71 -12.66
CA PRO A 4 -34.87 -26.61 -13.66
C PRO A 4 -33.56 -26.24 -12.96
N SER A 5 -32.51 -27.01 -13.20
CA SER A 5 -31.15 -26.70 -12.77
C SER A 5 -30.76 -25.33 -13.31
N PRO A 6 -30.12 -24.46 -12.51
CA PRO A 6 -29.60 -23.20 -13.03
C PRO A 6 -28.64 -23.51 -14.20
N PRO A 7 -28.65 -22.72 -15.29
CA PRO A 7 -27.70 -22.89 -16.37
C PRO A 7 -26.28 -22.79 -15.80
N ALA A 8 -25.38 -23.64 -16.28
CA ALA A 8 -24.00 -23.72 -15.82
C ALA A 8 -23.38 -22.32 -15.76
N GLU A 9 -22.97 -21.90 -14.56
CA GLU A 9 -22.30 -20.61 -14.29
C GLU A 9 -20.90 -20.50 -14.93
N GLY A 10 -20.55 -21.40 -15.87
CA GLY A 10 -19.19 -21.61 -16.37
C GLY A 10 -18.81 -20.90 -17.66
N GLU A 11 -19.76 -20.41 -18.48
CA GLU A 11 -19.44 -19.89 -19.82
C GLU A 11 -19.81 -18.42 -20.06
N ALA A 12 -20.59 -17.79 -19.18
CA ALA A 12 -20.93 -16.38 -19.33
C ALA A 12 -19.92 -15.49 -18.58
N GLN A 13 -19.04 -14.82 -19.35
CA GLN A 13 -18.42 -13.50 -19.07
C GLN A 13 -16.92 -13.41 -18.71
N THR A 14 -16.06 -14.31 -19.20
CA THR A 14 -14.59 -14.09 -19.14
C THR A 14 -14.16 -12.79 -19.87
N GLY A 15 -14.74 -12.51 -21.04
CA GLY A 15 -14.38 -11.33 -21.87
C GLY A 15 -14.63 -9.98 -21.19
N PRO A 16 -15.86 -9.67 -20.73
CA PRO A 16 -16.15 -8.42 -20.05
C PRO A 16 -15.32 -8.22 -18.78
N LEU A 17 -15.07 -9.29 -18.01
CA LEU A 17 -14.25 -9.23 -16.79
C LEU A 17 -12.83 -8.75 -17.10
N ILE A 18 -12.20 -9.27 -18.15
CA ILE A 18 -10.86 -8.85 -18.58
C ILE A 18 -10.87 -7.35 -18.92
N LEU A 19 -11.84 -6.90 -19.72
CA LEU A 19 -11.94 -5.50 -20.13
C LEU A 19 -12.13 -4.56 -18.93
N TYR A 20 -13.03 -4.91 -18.00
CA TYR A 20 -13.28 -4.08 -16.82
C TYR A 20 -12.08 -4.06 -15.86
N SER A 21 -11.37 -5.17 -15.69
CA SER A 21 -10.15 -5.21 -14.89
C SER A 21 -9.03 -4.35 -15.49
N LEU A 22 -8.82 -4.42 -16.81
CA LEU A 22 -7.86 -3.58 -17.52
C LEU A 22 -8.21 -2.09 -17.41
N LEU A 23 -9.49 -1.74 -17.64
CA LEU A 23 -9.97 -0.37 -17.52
C LEU A 23 -9.79 0.16 -16.09
N THR A 24 -10.18 -0.62 -15.09
CA THR A 24 -10.04 -0.24 -13.68
C THR A 24 -8.58 -0.07 -13.31
N GLY A 25 -7.73 -0.99 -13.76
CA GLY A 25 -6.29 -0.94 -13.54
C GLY A 25 -5.66 0.30 -14.16
N GLY A 26 -5.97 0.60 -15.42
CA GLY A 26 -5.49 1.80 -16.11
C GLY A 26 -5.92 3.10 -15.42
N LEU A 27 -7.18 3.20 -15.00
CA LEU A 27 -7.68 4.36 -14.24
C LEU A 27 -6.99 4.49 -12.87
N ALA A 28 -6.79 3.39 -12.17
CA ALA A 28 -6.08 3.36 -10.89
C ALA A 28 -4.59 3.74 -11.05
N GLY A 29 -3.93 3.27 -12.11
CA GLY A 29 -2.58 3.66 -12.47
C GLY A 29 -2.47 5.15 -12.83
N GLY A 30 -3.45 5.69 -13.54
CA GLY A 30 -3.57 7.13 -13.80
C GLY A 30 -3.77 7.95 -12.51
N ALA A 31 -4.58 7.46 -11.57
CA ALA A 31 -4.73 8.11 -10.27
C ALA A 31 -3.43 8.08 -9.44
N ALA A 32 -2.71 6.95 -9.47
CA ALA A 32 -1.39 6.82 -8.84
C ALA A 32 -0.36 7.76 -9.48
N LEU A 33 -0.36 7.88 -10.81
CA LEU A 33 0.48 8.83 -11.54
C LEU A 33 0.21 10.28 -11.11
N LEU A 34 -1.07 10.69 -11.06
CA LEU A 34 -1.44 12.03 -10.61
C LEU A 34 -1.00 12.27 -9.15
N ALA A 35 -1.15 11.26 -8.29
CA ALA A 35 -0.68 11.33 -6.91
C ALA A 35 0.85 11.46 -6.84
N SER A 36 1.62 10.73 -7.65
CA SER A 36 3.08 10.89 -7.74
C SER A 36 3.50 12.29 -8.18
N LEU A 37 2.82 12.85 -9.19
CA LEU A 37 3.10 14.21 -9.65
C LEU A 37 2.78 15.25 -8.56
N ALA A 38 1.68 15.06 -7.84
CA ALA A 38 1.32 15.90 -6.70
C ALA A 38 2.34 15.77 -5.56
N LEU A 39 2.80 14.55 -5.23
CA LEU A 39 3.85 14.31 -4.23
C LEU A 39 5.13 15.06 -4.60
N LYS A 40 5.62 14.91 -5.82
CA LYS A 40 6.82 15.63 -6.30
C LYS A 40 6.67 17.14 -6.20
N ALA A 41 5.48 17.67 -6.49
CA ALA A 41 5.20 19.09 -6.35
C ALA A 41 5.22 19.53 -4.87
N VAL A 42 4.64 18.75 -3.96
CA VAL A 42 4.68 19.02 -2.52
C VAL A 42 6.10 18.91 -1.99
N GLU A 43 6.84 17.86 -2.33
CA GLU A 43 8.24 17.65 -1.94
C GLU A 43 9.13 18.80 -2.44
N ALA A 44 8.94 19.30 -3.66
CA ALA A 44 9.70 20.44 -4.15
C ALA A 44 9.41 21.72 -3.34
N ARG A 45 8.16 21.93 -2.92
CA ARG A 45 7.77 23.09 -2.09
C ARG A 45 8.31 22.97 -0.67
N VAL A 46 8.13 21.82 -0.04
CA VAL A 46 8.61 21.56 1.31
C VAL A 46 10.14 21.58 1.35
N GLY A 47 10.80 20.98 0.35
CA GLY A 47 12.26 20.96 0.27
C GLY A 47 12.88 22.33 0.04
N GLY A 48 12.21 23.21 -0.71
CA GLY A 48 12.58 24.62 -0.80
C GLY A 48 12.51 25.36 0.53
N LEU A 49 11.52 25.04 1.37
CA LEU A 49 11.37 25.64 2.71
C LEU A 49 12.35 25.06 3.74
N LEU A 50 12.59 23.75 3.69
CA LEU A 50 13.46 23.05 4.63
C LEU A 50 14.94 23.09 4.23
N GLY A 51 15.26 23.52 3.01
CA GLY A 51 16.62 23.55 2.47
C GLY A 51 17.19 22.15 2.20
N TYR A 52 16.33 21.15 2.05
CA TYR A 52 16.67 19.76 1.79
C TYR A 52 15.73 19.18 0.74
N LEU A 53 16.26 18.78 -0.41
CA LEU A 53 15.54 17.98 -1.38
C LEU A 53 16.11 16.56 -1.36
N PRO A 54 15.32 15.55 -0.95
CA PRO A 54 15.75 14.17 -1.01
C PRO A 54 15.88 13.70 -2.47
N PRO A 55 16.70 12.67 -2.71
CA PRO A 55 16.75 12.05 -4.02
C PRO A 55 15.39 11.41 -4.35
N GLY A 56 14.91 11.65 -5.57
CA GLY A 56 13.69 11.02 -6.05
C GLY A 56 13.85 9.50 -6.22
N PRO A 57 12.73 8.74 -6.23
CA PRO A 57 12.77 7.31 -6.46
C PRO A 57 13.41 6.97 -7.82
N PRO A 58 14.29 5.94 -7.88
CA PRO A 58 14.92 5.51 -9.13
C PRO A 58 13.88 5.18 -10.20
N GLY A 59 14.15 5.60 -11.44
CA GLY A 59 13.25 5.38 -12.57
C GLY A 59 12.18 6.45 -12.76
N GLU A 60 11.72 7.09 -11.69
CA GLU A 60 10.63 8.07 -11.76
C GLU A 60 11.06 9.47 -12.17
N GLY A 61 12.36 9.72 -12.21
CA GLY A 61 12.90 11.06 -12.37
C GLY A 61 12.74 11.88 -11.09
N GLY A 62 13.69 12.78 -10.87
CA GLY A 62 13.76 13.60 -9.66
C GLY A 62 15.09 14.31 -9.62
N LEU A 63 15.20 15.30 -8.75
CA LEU A 63 16.48 15.96 -8.50
C LEU A 63 17.38 14.98 -7.72
N GLY A 64 18.68 15.04 -7.99
CA GLY A 64 19.65 14.44 -7.08
C GLY A 64 19.53 15.07 -5.70
N GLN A 65 19.96 14.36 -4.66
CA GLN A 65 19.96 14.88 -3.30
C GLN A 65 20.64 16.25 -3.26
N ALA A 66 19.92 17.27 -2.84
CA ALA A 66 20.40 18.64 -2.80
C ALA A 66 20.19 19.24 -1.42
N PHE A 67 21.27 19.77 -0.84
CA PHE A 67 21.23 20.56 0.38
C PHE A 67 21.33 22.03 -0.03
N THR A 68 20.20 22.69 -0.10
CA THR A 68 20.15 24.13 -0.35
C THR A 68 20.30 24.94 0.93
N GLY A 69 20.26 24.27 2.10
CA GLY A 69 20.52 24.84 3.42
C GLY A 69 19.38 25.75 3.88
N PRO A 70 18.65 25.42 4.95
CA PRO A 70 17.78 26.41 5.58
C PRO A 70 18.67 27.45 6.28
N SER A 71 18.29 28.73 6.21
CA SER A 71 18.99 29.80 6.93
C SER A 71 18.95 29.63 8.46
N SER A 72 18.11 28.72 8.99
CA SER A 72 18.04 28.38 10.41
C SER A 72 17.72 26.89 10.65
N PRO A 73 18.42 26.20 11.58
CA PRO A 73 18.17 24.79 11.89
C PRO A 73 16.90 24.55 12.73
N LEU A 74 16.34 25.61 13.34
CA LEU A 74 15.13 25.52 14.18
C LEU A 74 13.84 25.43 13.37
N LEU A 75 13.82 26.01 12.16
CA LEU A 75 12.65 26.00 11.28
C LEU A 75 12.20 24.58 10.90
N PRO A 76 13.08 23.68 10.38
CA PRO A 76 12.66 22.31 10.09
C PRO A 76 12.20 21.55 11.34
N LEU A 77 12.86 21.78 12.49
CA LEU A 77 12.53 21.11 13.75
C LEU A 77 11.12 21.44 14.26
N LEU A 78 10.65 22.67 14.04
CA LEU A 78 9.30 23.10 14.44
C LEU A 78 8.25 22.78 13.36
N LEU A 79 8.60 22.95 12.09
CA LEU A 79 7.65 22.90 10.98
C LEU A 79 7.25 21.46 10.63
N LEU A 80 8.16 20.49 10.73
CA LEU A 80 7.86 19.08 10.43
C LEU A 80 6.81 18.46 11.39
N PRO A 81 6.98 18.53 12.73
CA PRO A 81 5.95 18.04 13.65
C PRO A 81 4.62 18.78 13.50
N ALA A 82 4.65 20.10 13.23
CA ALA A 82 3.43 20.88 13.00
C ALA A 82 2.70 20.44 11.73
N LEU A 83 3.41 20.19 10.63
CA LEU A 83 2.82 19.64 9.40
C LEU A 83 2.20 18.27 9.62
N PHE A 84 2.88 17.39 10.37
CA PHE A 84 2.37 16.05 10.69
C PHE A 84 1.13 16.10 11.59
N ALA A 85 1.12 17.00 12.57
CA ALA A 85 -0.04 17.22 13.41
C ALA A 85 -1.23 17.78 12.59
N LEU A 86 -0.96 18.71 11.67
CA LEU A 86 -1.97 19.33 10.82
C LEU A 86 -2.59 18.33 9.83
N SER A 87 -1.79 17.48 9.18
CA SER A 87 -2.30 16.42 8.30
C SER A 87 -3.11 15.37 9.07
N GLY A 88 -2.66 14.97 10.27
CA GLY A 88 -3.40 14.08 11.15
C GLY A 88 -4.74 14.67 11.61
N TRP A 89 -4.75 15.95 11.99
CA TRP A 89 -5.96 16.69 12.33
C TRP A 89 -6.91 16.82 11.14
N LEU A 90 -6.39 17.16 9.96
CA LEU A 90 -7.18 17.23 8.73
C LEU A 90 -7.83 15.88 8.43
N ALA A 91 -7.11 14.77 8.59
CA ALA A 91 -7.68 13.44 8.40
C ALA A 91 -8.80 13.10 9.41
N SER A 92 -8.69 13.58 10.67
CA SER A 92 -9.60 13.23 11.76
C SER A 92 -10.87 14.08 11.85
N LEU A 93 -10.92 15.22 11.16
CA LEU A 93 -12.10 16.09 11.17
C LEU A 93 -13.39 15.33 10.82
N PRO A 94 -14.55 15.61 11.42
CA PRO A 94 -15.83 15.12 10.90
C PRO A 94 -16.20 15.87 9.60
N GLY A 95 -17.08 15.33 8.77
CA GLY A 95 -17.63 16.06 7.61
C GLY A 95 -17.79 15.26 6.32
N ALA A 96 -18.12 15.97 5.25
CA ALA A 96 -18.32 15.40 3.91
C ALA A 96 -16.98 14.96 3.27
N PHE A 97 -17.02 13.85 2.51
CA PHE A 97 -15.87 13.27 1.77
C PHE A 97 -14.65 12.84 2.62
N PRO A 98 -14.84 11.96 3.63
CA PRO A 98 -13.76 11.54 4.53
C PRO A 98 -12.55 10.93 3.81
N ARG A 99 -12.79 10.17 2.73
CA ARG A 99 -11.73 9.51 1.94
C ARG A 99 -10.86 10.50 1.18
N ALA A 100 -11.46 11.48 0.50
CA ALA A 100 -10.71 12.48 -0.26
C ALA A 100 -9.77 13.26 0.66
N ARG A 101 -10.26 13.64 1.84
CA ARG A 101 -9.48 14.33 2.85
C ARG A 101 -8.35 13.46 3.42
N ALA A 102 -8.60 12.17 3.65
CA ALA A 102 -7.55 11.24 4.09
C ALA A 102 -6.42 11.12 3.06
N TYR A 103 -6.73 11.07 1.76
CA TYR A 103 -5.70 11.05 0.72
C TYR A 103 -4.96 12.37 0.58
N LEU A 104 -5.63 13.51 0.73
CA LEU A 104 -4.97 14.82 0.79
C LEU A 104 -4.03 14.94 1.99
N ALA A 105 -4.48 14.47 3.17
CA ALA A 105 -3.63 14.41 4.35
C ALA A 105 -2.42 13.50 4.14
N ALA A 106 -2.60 12.33 3.52
CA ALA A 106 -1.50 11.43 3.19
C ALA A 106 -0.51 12.04 2.17
N LEU A 107 -0.99 12.80 1.17
CA LEU A 107 -0.15 13.54 0.22
C LEU A 107 0.73 14.57 0.95
N VAL A 108 0.14 15.36 1.85
CA VAL A 108 0.88 16.34 2.64
C VAL A 108 1.87 15.65 3.58
N GLN A 109 1.46 14.58 4.24
CA GLN A 109 2.29 13.82 5.16
C GLN A 109 3.52 13.22 4.46
N LEU A 110 3.31 12.53 3.34
CA LEU A 110 4.38 11.91 2.55
C LEU A 110 5.30 12.97 1.95
N GLY A 111 4.73 14.04 1.36
CA GLY A 111 5.52 15.12 0.79
C GLY A 111 6.29 15.96 1.83
N ALA A 112 5.90 15.88 3.09
CA ALA A 112 6.64 16.41 4.23
C ALA A 112 7.74 15.46 4.75
N TYR A 113 8.22 14.54 3.91
CA TYR A 113 9.32 13.60 4.20
C TYR A 113 9.02 12.66 5.38
N SER A 114 7.77 12.26 5.53
CA SER A 114 7.38 11.26 6.52
C SER A 114 8.06 9.91 6.24
N PRO A 115 8.43 9.14 7.28
CA PRO A 115 9.01 7.80 7.12
C PRO A 115 8.00 6.74 6.63
N LEU A 116 6.82 7.16 6.19
CA LEU A 116 5.76 6.28 5.69
C LEU A 116 5.96 5.98 4.20
N GLY A 117 5.49 4.80 3.78
CA GLY A 117 5.47 4.40 2.38
C GLY A 117 4.28 4.99 1.63
N ARG A 118 4.47 5.22 0.33
CA ARG A 118 3.40 5.63 -0.62
C ARG A 118 2.40 4.52 -0.97
N GLU A 119 2.69 3.28 -0.55
CA GLU A 119 1.85 2.09 -0.78
C GLU A 119 0.42 2.27 -0.28
N GLY A 120 0.26 2.85 0.92
CA GLY A 120 -1.05 3.09 1.51
C GLY A 120 -1.88 4.10 0.73
N LEU A 121 -1.25 5.17 0.23
CA LEU A 121 -1.90 6.18 -0.60
C LEU A 121 -2.29 5.59 -1.96
N PHE A 122 -1.37 4.90 -2.64
CA PHE A 122 -1.59 4.43 -4.01
C PHE A 122 -2.56 3.25 -4.03
N GLY A 123 -2.36 2.29 -3.13
CA GLY A 123 -3.30 1.16 -2.95
C GLY A 123 -4.69 1.64 -2.53
N GLY A 124 -4.76 2.65 -1.65
CA GLY A 124 -6.02 3.27 -1.25
C GLY A 124 -6.74 3.98 -2.41
N LEU A 125 -6.04 4.83 -3.17
CA LEU A 125 -6.59 5.49 -4.35
C LEU A 125 -7.06 4.48 -5.40
N GLY A 126 -6.26 3.44 -5.66
CA GLY A 126 -6.62 2.36 -6.57
C GLY A 126 -7.87 1.60 -6.12
N LEU A 127 -7.97 1.26 -4.84
CA LEU A 127 -9.18 0.66 -4.25
C LEU A 127 -10.39 1.59 -4.43
N TRP A 128 -10.22 2.88 -4.15
CA TRP A 128 -11.30 3.85 -4.26
C TRP A 128 -11.82 3.98 -5.70
N VAL A 129 -10.92 4.05 -6.68
CA VAL A 129 -11.26 4.04 -8.11
C VAL A 129 -12.05 2.78 -8.47
N GLY A 130 -11.58 1.61 -8.04
CA GLY A 130 -12.26 0.35 -8.31
C GLY A 130 -13.61 0.21 -7.62
N GLU A 131 -13.78 0.73 -6.40
CA GLU A 131 -15.08 0.79 -5.71
C GLU A 131 -16.06 1.74 -6.41
N VAL A 132 -15.61 2.91 -6.83
CA VAL A 132 -16.45 3.89 -7.55
C VAL A 132 -16.93 3.31 -8.88
N LEU A 133 -16.05 2.66 -9.63
CA LEU A 133 -16.42 1.99 -10.87
C LEU A 133 -17.30 0.76 -10.62
N GLY A 134 -17.00 0.01 -9.56
CA GLY A 134 -17.76 -1.15 -9.13
C GLY A 134 -19.21 -0.86 -8.73
N LYS A 135 -19.52 0.36 -8.26
CA LYS A 135 -20.91 0.78 -8.00
C LYS A 135 -21.79 0.78 -9.24
N ARG A 136 -21.22 0.99 -10.43
CA ARG A 136 -21.95 0.93 -11.70
C ARG A 136 -22.19 -0.52 -12.16
N PHE A 137 -21.39 -1.46 -11.68
CA PHE A 137 -21.42 -2.87 -12.08
C PHE A 137 -21.54 -3.77 -10.84
N SER A 138 -22.73 -3.80 -10.24
CA SER A 138 -23.00 -4.45 -8.93
C SER A 138 -22.56 -5.91 -8.84
N ARG A 139 -22.58 -6.66 -9.94
CA ARG A 139 -22.21 -8.09 -9.97
C ARG A 139 -20.70 -8.35 -9.89
N ILE A 140 -19.89 -7.41 -10.38
CA ILE A 140 -18.43 -7.55 -10.50
C ILE A 140 -17.66 -6.50 -9.67
N GLY A 141 -18.36 -5.61 -8.97
CA GLY A 141 -17.73 -4.47 -8.29
C GLY A 141 -16.66 -4.82 -7.27
N ARG A 142 -16.76 -6.00 -6.62
CA ARG A 142 -15.71 -6.49 -5.71
C ARG A 142 -14.41 -6.83 -6.45
N VAL A 143 -14.52 -7.41 -7.66
CA VAL A 143 -13.37 -7.74 -8.51
C VAL A 143 -12.71 -6.46 -9.02
N LEU A 144 -13.49 -5.42 -9.34
CA LEU A 144 -12.94 -4.12 -9.78
C LEU A 144 -12.23 -3.37 -8.66
N ALA A 145 -12.84 -3.30 -7.46
CA ALA A 145 -12.19 -2.74 -6.26
C ALA A 145 -10.83 -3.42 -6.02
N PHE A 146 -10.80 -4.73 -6.19
CA PHE A 146 -9.63 -5.55 -6.00
C PHE A 146 -8.55 -5.33 -7.09
N ALA A 147 -8.95 -5.29 -8.36
CA ALA A 147 -8.07 -4.96 -9.49
C ALA A 147 -7.47 -3.55 -9.36
N GLY A 148 -8.25 -2.59 -8.88
CA GLY A 148 -7.77 -1.23 -8.61
C GLY A 148 -6.75 -1.18 -7.47
N LEU A 149 -6.97 -1.90 -6.36
CA LEU A 149 -6.00 -2.01 -5.27
C LEU A 149 -4.68 -2.63 -5.76
N ALA A 150 -4.76 -3.72 -6.53
CA ALA A 150 -3.59 -4.37 -7.15
C ALA A 150 -2.82 -3.41 -8.08
N ALA A 151 -3.53 -2.60 -8.87
CA ALA A 151 -2.95 -1.55 -9.71
C ALA A 151 -2.20 -0.47 -8.92
N GLY A 152 -2.81 0.03 -7.84
CA GLY A 152 -2.16 1.02 -6.97
C GLY A 152 -0.90 0.47 -6.29
N LEU A 153 -0.97 -0.74 -5.75
CA LEU A 153 0.19 -1.39 -5.13
C LEU A 153 1.28 -1.71 -6.15
N GLY A 154 0.92 -2.22 -7.33
CA GLY A 154 1.86 -2.51 -8.41
C GLY A 154 2.61 -1.25 -8.88
N ALA A 155 1.90 -0.13 -9.01
CA ALA A 155 2.50 1.17 -9.32
C ALA A 155 3.42 1.69 -8.20
N SER A 156 3.01 1.57 -6.94
CA SER A 156 3.82 2.01 -5.80
C SER A 156 5.16 1.26 -5.68
N LEU A 157 5.15 -0.04 -5.96
CA LEU A 157 6.26 -0.96 -5.74
C LEU A 157 7.15 -1.17 -6.98
N HIS A 158 6.76 -0.66 -8.15
CA HIS A 158 7.35 -1.01 -9.45
C HIS A 158 7.42 -2.54 -9.69
N ALA A 159 6.43 -3.27 -9.15
CA ALA A 159 6.40 -4.72 -9.16
C ALA A 159 4.94 -5.19 -9.34
N PRO A 160 4.41 -5.21 -10.57
CA PRO A 160 2.98 -5.47 -10.81
C PRO A 160 2.54 -6.85 -10.33
N VAL A 161 3.38 -7.89 -10.51
CA VAL A 161 3.08 -9.25 -10.04
C VAL A 161 3.04 -9.30 -8.52
N ALA A 162 3.99 -8.66 -7.84
CA ALA A 162 4.02 -8.59 -6.38
C ALA A 162 2.81 -7.81 -5.84
N GLY A 163 2.43 -6.70 -6.48
CA GLY A 163 1.25 -5.91 -6.12
C GLY A 163 -0.05 -6.72 -6.24
N ALA A 164 -0.19 -7.53 -7.30
CA ALA A 164 -1.34 -8.42 -7.48
C ALA A 164 -1.39 -9.53 -6.41
N LEU A 165 -0.24 -10.16 -6.12
CA LEU A 165 -0.15 -11.18 -5.07
C LEU A 165 -0.47 -10.60 -3.68
N LEU A 166 0.11 -9.45 -3.35
CA LEU A 166 -0.12 -8.76 -2.08
C LEU A 166 -1.60 -8.39 -1.92
N ALA A 167 -2.22 -7.87 -2.99
CA ALA A 167 -3.66 -7.65 -2.99
C ALA A 167 -4.38 -8.97 -2.64
N THR A 168 -4.04 -10.08 -3.31
CA THR A 168 -4.78 -11.35 -3.14
C THR A 168 -4.63 -11.92 -1.75
N GLU A 169 -3.45 -11.80 -1.15
CA GLU A 169 -3.20 -12.24 0.23
C GLU A 169 -3.93 -11.37 1.27
N MET A 170 -4.05 -10.06 1.04
CA MET A 170 -4.85 -9.20 1.92
C MET A 170 -6.33 -9.62 1.91
N ARG A 171 -6.84 -10.07 0.75
CA ARG A 171 -8.24 -10.48 0.60
C ARG A 171 -8.51 -11.90 1.08
N TYR A 172 -7.59 -12.82 0.79
CA TYR A 172 -7.67 -14.24 1.10
C TYR A 172 -6.49 -14.62 1.99
N ARG A 173 -6.79 -14.99 3.25
CA ARG A 173 -5.75 -15.37 4.21
C ARG A 173 -5.22 -16.78 3.93
N GLY A 174 -3.89 -16.94 4.00
CA GLY A 174 -3.18 -18.20 3.78
C GLY A 174 -2.95 -18.50 2.30
N LEU A 175 -2.34 -19.65 1.99
CA LEU A 175 -2.05 -20.12 0.61
C LEU A 175 -3.30 -20.47 -0.21
N ARG A 176 -4.50 -20.09 0.25
CA ARG A 176 -5.77 -20.30 -0.44
C ARG A 176 -6.02 -19.15 -1.43
N LEU A 177 -5.13 -19.03 -2.41
CA LEU A 177 -5.30 -18.11 -3.52
C LEU A 177 -6.39 -18.65 -4.45
N GLU A 178 -7.48 -17.89 -4.60
CA GLU A 178 -8.45 -18.19 -5.66
C GLU A 178 -7.84 -17.77 -7.01
N ALA A 179 -7.48 -18.74 -7.85
CA ALA A 179 -6.91 -18.49 -9.18
C ALA A 179 -7.80 -17.57 -10.03
N GLN A 180 -9.12 -17.65 -9.82
CA GLN A 180 -10.12 -16.80 -10.47
C GLN A 180 -10.06 -15.33 -10.02
N ALA A 181 -9.57 -15.04 -8.80
CA ALA A 181 -9.38 -13.68 -8.30
C ALA A 181 -7.98 -13.12 -8.64
N LEU A 182 -6.99 -14.00 -8.81
CA LEU A 182 -5.63 -13.60 -9.17
C LEU A 182 -5.55 -13.03 -10.59
N ALA A 183 -6.21 -13.66 -11.56
CA ALA A 183 -6.23 -13.21 -12.94
C ALA A 183 -6.67 -11.73 -13.12
N PRO A 184 -7.84 -11.28 -12.60
CA PRO A 184 -8.25 -9.89 -12.71
C PRO A 184 -7.35 -8.91 -11.95
N ALA A 185 -6.76 -9.32 -10.83
CA ALA A 185 -5.77 -8.49 -10.12
C ALA A 185 -4.48 -8.32 -10.89
N LEU A 186 -3.96 -9.38 -11.51
CA LEU A 186 -2.78 -9.31 -12.38
C LEU A 186 -3.05 -8.41 -13.58
N LEU A 187 -4.20 -8.56 -14.24
CA LEU A 187 -4.58 -7.70 -15.37
C LEU A 187 -4.68 -6.24 -14.95
N GLY A 188 -5.33 -5.95 -13.83
CA GLY A 188 -5.40 -4.60 -13.28
C GLY A 188 -4.03 -4.05 -12.93
N ALA A 189 -3.18 -4.84 -12.27
CA ALA A 189 -1.82 -4.47 -11.89
C ALA A 189 -0.93 -4.14 -13.08
N LEU A 190 -0.96 -4.98 -14.12
CA LEU A 190 -0.22 -4.76 -15.36
C LEU A 190 -0.73 -3.51 -16.07
N ALA A 191 -2.05 -3.36 -16.26
CA ALA A 191 -2.61 -2.17 -16.89
C ALA A 191 -2.25 -0.89 -16.12
N GLY A 192 -2.42 -0.88 -14.80
CA GLY A 192 -2.09 0.28 -13.98
C GLY A 192 -0.61 0.63 -14.00
N PHE A 193 0.27 -0.37 -13.89
CA PHE A 193 1.71 -0.16 -13.97
C PHE A 193 2.14 0.31 -15.36
N THR A 194 1.52 -0.18 -16.44
CA THR A 194 1.82 0.29 -17.80
C THR A 194 1.49 1.78 -17.97
N VAL A 195 0.32 2.23 -17.48
CA VAL A 195 -0.09 3.64 -17.52
C VAL A 195 0.82 4.51 -16.65
N TYR A 196 1.13 4.04 -15.44
CA TYR A 196 2.01 4.75 -14.51
C TYR A 196 3.42 4.92 -15.08
N GLY A 197 4.05 3.80 -15.49
CA GLY A 197 5.42 3.80 -15.98
C GLY A 197 5.58 4.36 -17.40
N ALA A 198 4.50 4.56 -18.16
CA ALA A 198 4.57 5.23 -19.46
C ALA A 198 5.07 6.68 -19.33
N LEU A 199 4.87 7.31 -18.17
CA LEU A 199 5.30 8.69 -17.91
C LEU A 199 6.40 8.79 -16.85
N LEU A 200 6.38 7.90 -15.85
CA LEU A 200 7.37 7.87 -14.76
C LEU A 200 8.37 6.72 -14.89
N GLY A 201 8.48 6.07 -16.05
CA GLY A 201 9.45 5.00 -16.27
C GLY A 201 9.16 3.68 -15.53
N TYR A 202 9.92 2.64 -15.91
CA TYR A 202 9.73 1.26 -15.46
C TYR A 202 10.91 0.72 -14.65
N ALA A 203 11.90 1.56 -14.29
CA ALA A 203 13.11 1.06 -13.64
C ALA A 203 12.81 0.54 -12.23
N PRO A 204 13.46 -0.53 -11.75
CA PRO A 204 13.24 -1.05 -10.41
C PRO A 204 13.65 -0.03 -9.34
N LEU A 205 12.87 0.08 -8.26
CA LEU A 205 13.14 1.02 -7.17
C LEU A 205 14.44 0.70 -6.41
N VAL A 206 14.81 -0.58 -6.32
CA VAL A 206 16.04 -1.02 -5.69
C VAL A 206 16.77 -2.00 -6.62
N PRO A 207 17.87 -1.58 -7.28
CA PRO A 207 18.65 -2.46 -8.14
C PRO A 207 19.60 -3.32 -7.28
N VAL A 208 19.09 -4.38 -6.65
CA VAL A 208 19.94 -5.37 -5.98
C VAL A 208 20.15 -6.56 -6.90
N ARG A 209 21.41 -6.89 -7.18
CA ARG A 209 21.76 -8.20 -7.76
C ARG A 209 22.01 -9.16 -6.61
N ALA A 210 21.08 -10.09 -6.39
CA ALA A 210 21.26 -11.14 -5.40
C ALA A 210 21.94 -12.34 -6.07
N GLU A 211 23.20 -12.58 -5.74
CA GLU A 211 23.92 -13.79 -6.11
C GLU A 211 23.67 -14.85 -5.02
N ALA A 212 22.76 -15.77 -5.29
CA ALA A 212 22.47 -16.87 -4.39
C ALA A 212 23.56 -17.95 -4.56
N SER A 213 24.53 -17.97 -3.65
CA SER A 213 25.50 -19.06 -3.55
C SER A 213 24.97 -20.19 -2.67
N TRP A 214 25.20 -21.45 -3.06
CA TRP A 214 24.79 -22.62 -2.29
C TRP A 214 25.39 -22.62 -0.86
N GLY A 215 26.55 -21.97 -0.68
CA GLY A 215 27.19 -21.78 0.63
C GLY A 215 26.52 -20.74 1.55
N ALA A 216 25.68 -19.85 1.01
CA ALA A 216 24.94 -18.86 1.80
C ALA A 216 23.60 -19.40 2.34
N LEU A 217 23.13 -20.55 1.85
CA LEU A 217 21.87 -21.18 2.27
C LEU A 217 21.79 -21.49 3.77
N PRO A 218 22.83 -22.06 4.42
CA PRO A 218 22.79 -22.30 5.87
C PRO A 218 22.62 -21.01 6.67
N LEU A 219 23.18 -19.91 6.17
CA LEU A 219 23.08 -18.58 6.78
C LEU A 219 21.69 -17.97 6.58
N GLY A 220 21.08 -18.18 5.41
CA GLY A 220 19.67 -17.85 5.15
C GLY A 220 18.69 -18.63 6.04
N PHE A 221 18.90 -19.93 6.20
CA PHE A 221 18.12 -20.75 7.13
C PHE A 221 18.37 -20.39 8.59
N GLY A 222 19.59 -19.97 8.97
CA GLY A 222 19.92 -19.55 10.34
C GLY A 222 19.35 -18.19 10.74
N LEU A 223 19.13 -17.29 9.77
CA LEU A 223 18.47 -16.00 9.98
C LEU A 223 16.94 -16.13 10.08
N GLY A 224 16.34 -17.11 9.40
CA GLY A 224 14.90 -17.37 9.42
C GLY A 224 14.26 -17.56 10.82
N PRO A 225 14.80 -18.42 11.71
CA PRO A 225 14.20 -18.68 13.02
C PRO A 225 14.53 -17.62 14.08
N ARG A 226 15.59 -16.82 13.89
CA ARG A 226 16.00 -15.78 14.87
C ARG A 226 15.08 -14.55 14.90
N GLY A 227 14.17 -14.41 13.93
CA GLY A 227 13.13 -13.38 13.91
C GLY A 227 11.85 -13.71 14.70
N ARG A 228 11.75 -14.90 15.31
CA ARG A 228 10.67 -15.20 16.27
C ARG A 228 11.14 -14.80 17.67
N PRO A 229 10.41 -13.95 18.43
CA PRO A 229 10.61 -13.90 19.87
C PRO A 229 10.15 -15.25 20.42
N SER A 230 11.11 -16.16 20.58
CA SER A 230 10.93 -17.43 21.25
C SER A 230 10.51 -17.15 22.68
N ARG A 231 9.21 -17.34 22.96
CA ARG A 231 8.72 -17.65 24.31
C ARG A 231 9.37 -18.98 24.70
N HIS A 232 10.49 -18.92 25.38
CA HIS A 232 11.02 -20.05 26.14
C HIS A 232 10.35 -20.07 27.52
N PRO A 233 9.71 -21.18 27.92
CA PRO A 233 9.61 -21.55 29.32
C PRO A 233 10.68 -22.62 29.60
N LEU A 234 11.30 -22.52 30.79
CA LEU A 234 12.32 -23.40 31.37
C LEU A 234 13.69 -23.39 30.65
N GLY A 235 14.84 -23.17 31.28
CA GLY A 235 15.21 -23.21 32.70
C GLY A 235 16.50 -24.02 32.81
N SER A 236 17.64 -23.38 33.11
CA SER A 236 18.85 -23.97 33.76
C SER A 236 20.13 -23.16 33.45
N LYS A 237 20.65 -22.49 34.50
CA LYS A 237 22.06 -22.12 34.79
C LYS A 237 22.82 -21.09 33.91
N GLY A 238 22.84 -19.85 34.43
CA GLY A 238 23.82 -18.73 34.49
C GLY A 238 25.07 -18.60 33.58
N PRO A 239 25.84 -17.48 33.69
CA PRO A 239 25.72 -16.34 34.61
C PRO A 239 25.36 -15.01 33.92
N GLY A 240 24.88 -14.06 34.73
CA GLY A 240 24.30 -12.79 34.31
C GLY A 240 25.27 -11.81 33.65
N PHE A 241 24.78 -11.12 32.62
CA PHE A 241 25.48 -10.00 32.00
C PHE A 241 24.58 -8.83 31.58
N TRP A 242 23.27 -8.87 31.85
CA TRP A 242 22.37 -7.76 31.46
C TRP A 242 21.35 -7.46 32.56
N SER A 243 21.82 -6.92 33.67
CA SER A 243 21.02 -6.08 34.56
C SER A 243 21.16 -4.63 34.10
N GLY A 244 20.36 -4.26 33.10
CA GLY A 244 20.21 -2.90 32.60
C GLY A 244 18.81 -2.77 32.02
N GLY A 245 17.87 -2.28 32.84
CA GLY A 245 16.49 -2.09 32.44
C GLY A 245 16.40 -1.16 31.24
N LEU A 246 15.82 -1.64 30.14
CA LEU A 246 15.43 -0.79 29.02
C LEU A 246 14.04 -0.19 29.35
N PRO A 247 13.88 1.14 29.27
CA PRO A 247 12.58 1.76 29.46
C PRO A 247 11.62 1.37 28.34
N ALA A 248 10.36 1.18 28.70
CA ALA A 248 9.26 0.88 27.78
C ALA A 248 9.20 1.93 26.66
N PHE A 249 9.35 1.49 25.42
CA PHE A 249 9.02 2.30 24.25
C PHE A 249 7.50 2.52 24.20
N PRO A 250 7.02 3.78 24.16
CA PRO A 250 5.61 4.04 23.90
C PRO A 250 5.28 3.65 22.45
N SER A 251 4.22 2.88 22.30
CA SER A 251 3.66 2.41 21.04
C SER A 251 3.37 3.58 20.09
N PRO A 252 3.90 3.64 18.86
CA PRO A 252 3.44 4.62 17.90
C PRO A 252 2.11 4.16 17.27
N CYS A 253 1.14 5.07 17.32
CA CYS A 253 -0.18 5.16 16.69
C CYS A 253 -0.26 4.70 15.21
N ALA A 254 0.03 3.44 14.89
CA ALA A 254 -0.13 2.89 13.53
C ALA A 254 -1.55 2.33 13.24
N THR A 255 -2.49 2.41 14.19
CA THR A 255 -3.80 1.73 14.09
C THR A 255 -4.92 2.56 13.48
N ALA A 256 -4.74 3.85 13.18
CA ALA A 256 -5.86 4.70 12.76
C ALA A 256 -6.17 4.66 11.25
N PHE A 257 -5.24 4.25 10.38
CA PHE A 257 -5.45 4.27 8.91
C PHE A 257 -6.05 2.97 8.35
N TRP A 258 -5.97 1.86 9.10
CA TRP A 258 -6.39 0.53 8.67
C TRP A 258 -7.73 0.05 9.27
N ALA A 259 -8.46 0.93 9.95
CA ALA A 259 -9.82 0.63 10.42
C ALA A 259 -10.81 0.68 9.23
N SER A 260 -11.08 -0.50 8.69
CA SER A 260 -11.91 -0.85 7.54
C SER A 260 -13.38 -0.37 7.58
N PRO A 261 -14.04 -0.17 6.41
CA PRO A 261 -15.51 -0.21 6.28
C PRO A 261 -16.07 -1.64 6.04
N TRP A 262 -15.30 -2.70 6.27
CA TRP A 262 -15.68 -4.09 5.97
C TRP A 262 -16.22 -4.84 7.20
N ALA A 263 -17.04 -4.19 8.02
CA ALA A 263 -17.89 -4.88 8.98
C ALA A 263 -19.14 -5.40 8.24
N SER A 264 -19.24 -6.71 8.07
CA SER A 264 -20.46 -7.38 7.61
C SER A 264 -21.61 -7.16 8.60
N PRO A 265 -22.87 -7.00 8.14
CA PRO A 265 -24.01 -6.91 9.04
C PRO A 265 -24.21 -8.26 9.75
N SER A 266 -24.16 -8.23 11.08
CA SER A 266 -24.49 -9.39 11.91
C SER A 266 -25.97 -9.73 11.78
N SER A 267 -26.26 -10.89 11.22
CA SER A 267 -27.57 -11.54 11.31
C SER A 267 -27.80 -12.01 12.74
N SER A 268 -28.79 -11.43 13.42
CA SER A 268 -29.32 -11.95 14.68
C SER A 268 -30.14 -13.22 14.43
N PRO A 269 -30.00 -14.28 15.25
CA PRO A 269 -30.92 -15.41 15.20
C PRO A 269 -32.25 -15.06 15.88
N PRO A 270 -33.38 -15.62 15.42
CA PRO A 270 -34.66 -15.45 16.12
C PRO A 270 -34.60 -16.15 17.48
N ARG A 271 -34.99 -15.43 18.54
CA ARG A 271 -35.26 -16.04 19.86
C ARG A 271 -36.68 -16.63 19.86
N PRO A 272 -36.90 -17.70 20.64
CA PRO A 272 -38.13 -18.49 20.65
C PRO A 272 -39.36 -17.72 21.13
#